data_AF-A0A1C4Y0M2-F1
#
_entry.id   AF-A0A1C4Y0M2-F1
#
_cell.length_a   1.000
_cell.length_b   1.000
_cell.length_c   1.000
_cell.angle_alpha   90.00
_cell.angle_beta   90.00
_cell.angle_gamma   90.00
#
_symmetry.space_group_name_H-M   'P 1'
#
loop_
_entity.id
_entity.type
_entity.pdbx_description
1 polymer ?
#
loop_
_entity_poly.entity_id
_entity_poly.type
_entity_poly.pdbx_seq_one_letter_code
_entity_poly.pdbx_strand_id
1 'polypeptide(L)'
;MIEIATEVDLSHPPARIWRALTEQALLAKWFAGSESVGDRTLLRTAGLPGYDADTEVEVVELRAPERLVLRCREADRSTRLACDLTPIGHGSRLSVREVLEEGDWDADRRAEQHERAVTGRLPAILDWLAFQEVDLRRAEGGLTAELPVIPLAPPRGRTARRRALLLAGVLAVLGLAAGATVWATRPAPTTPAAQPASTPSAPLATSAASSGSPRATPSRPTPSATRRSVAPTPTASASPTRTPSARPPAAAPLAASYETVSDRVFGYRGQVVVSNPGPAARPDWTVTVTLGDDATVGSVNGAEATQNGPVVTFTGAAVPAGGSATIRFDVRDPDLTATKPEGCAVDGAACAGL
;
A
#
# COMPACT_ATOMS: atom_id res chain seq x y z
N MET A 1 -2.77 -19.73 27.64
CA MET A 1 -3.61 -19.72 26.42
C MET A 1 -4.06 -18.30 26.25
N ILE A 2 -3.48 -17.60 25.28
CA ILE A 2 -3.79 -16.20 25.02
C ILE A 2 -4.77 -16.17 23.84
N GLU A 3 -5.89 -15.49 24.05
CA GLU A 3 -6.97 -15.39 23.09
C GLU A 3 -7.34 -13.92 22.92
N ILE A 4 -7.50 -13.51 21.67
CA ILE A 4 -7.97 -12.19 21.27
C ILE A 4 -9.32 -12.37 20.62
N ALA A 5 -10.31 -11.60 21.04
CA ALA A 5 -11.62 -11.58 20.42
C ALA A 5 -12.07 -10.14 20.17
N THR A 6 -12.51 -9.86 18.96
CA THR A 6 -13.05 -8.58 18.54
C THR A 6 -14.38 -8.80 17.84
N GLU A 7 -15.40 -8.03 18.23
CA GLU A 7 -16.74 -8.10 17.64
C GLU A 7 -17.14 -6.74 17.10
N VAL A 8 -17.71 -6.70 15.89
CA VAL A 8 -18.18 -5.48 15.25
C VAL A 8 -19.50 -5.70 14.51
N ASP A 9 -20.40 -4.72 14.61
CA ASP A 9 -21.65 -4.68 13.85
C ASP A 9 -21.46 -3.86 12.57
N LEU A 10 -21.67 -4.51 11.43
CA LEU A 10 -21.47 -3.92 10.10
C LEU A 10 -22.82 -3.75 9.41
N SER A 11 -23.11 -2.56 8.89
CA SER A 11 -24.36 -2.23 8.18
C SER A 11 -24.37 -2.75 6.73
N HIS A 12 -23.93 -4.00 6.52
CA HIS A 12 -23.79 -4.63 5.22
C HIS A 12 -24.28 -6.08 5.23
N PRO A 13 -24.79 -6.61 4.10
CA PRO A 13 -25.22 -7.99 4.00
C PRO A 13 -24.04 -8.96 4.14
N PRO A 14 -24.27 -10.18 4.65
CA PRO A 14 -23.20 -11.13 4.95
C PRO A 14 -22.42 -11.54 3.69
N ALA A 15 -23.09 -11.60 2.53
CA ALA A 15 -22.44 -11.87 1.26
C ALA A 15 -21.37 -10.84 0.89
N ARG A 16 -21.60 -9.54 1.16
CA ARG A 16 -20.62 -8.48 0.85
C ARG A 16 -19.41 -8.55 1.78
N ILE A 17 -19.66 -8.81 3.07
CA ILE A 17 -18.58 -8.96 4.05
C ILE A 17 -17.76 -10.21 3.74
N TRP A 18 -18.43 -11.32 3.40
CA TRP A 18 -17.76 -12.55 3.00
C TRP A 18 -16.83 -12.36 1.80
N ARG A 19 -17.27 -11.62 0.78
CA ARG A 19 -16.42 -11.26 -0.36
C ARG A 19 -15.19 -10.46 0.07
N ALA A 20 -15.35 -9.47 0.95
CA ALA A 20 -14.23 -8.67 1.45
C ALA A 20 -13.21 -9.50 2.26
N LEU A 21 -13.64 -10.56 2.94
CA LEU A 21 -12.79 -11.46 3.72
C LEU A 21 -12.09 -12.54 2.87
N THR A 22 -12.71 -12.98 1.78
CA THR A 22 -12.25 -14.16 1.02
C THR A 22 -11.66 -13.84 -0.35
N GLU A 23 -12.05 -12.72 -0.98
CA GLU A 23 -11.49 -12.33 -2.28
C GLU A 23 -10.12 -11.67 -2.07
N GLN A 24 -9.07 -12.30 -2.61
CA GLN A 24 -7.68 -11.81 -2.56
C GLN A 24 -7.53 -10.35 -3.02
N ALA A 25 -8.23 -9.96 -4.09
CA ALA A 25 -8.20 -8.59 -4.60
C ALA A 25 -8.82 -7.57 -3.64
N LEU A 26 -9.77 -7.97 -2.79
CA LEU A 26 -10.35 -7.10 -1.77
C LEU A 26 -9.52 -7.11 -0.49
N LEU A 27 -9.04 -8.29 -0.06
CA LEU A 27 -8.18 -8.43 1.11
C LEU A 27 -6.91 -7.58 1.00
N ALA A 28 -6.31 -7.52 -0.20
CA ALA A 28 -5.17 -6.66 -0.49
C ALA A 28 -5.45 -5.16 -0.28
N LYS A 29 -6.70 -4.72 -0.47
CA LYS A 29 -7.08 -3.30 -0.41
C LYS A 29 -7.28 -2.79 1.01
N TRP A 30 -7.83 -3.62 1.89
CA TRP A 30 -8.18 -3.19 3.25
C TRP A 30 -7.27 -3.78 4.32
N PHE A 31 -6.56 -4.87 4.04
CA PHE A 31 -5.78 -5.59 5.05
C PHE A 31 -4.31 -5.75 4.69
N ALA A 32 -4.01 -6.68 3.78
CA ALA A 32 -2.67 -7.07 3.35
C ALA A 32 -2.76 -7.80 2.01
N GLY A 33 -1.77 -7.58 1.12
CA GLY A 33 -1.67 -8.33 -0.13
C GLY A 33 -1.49 -9.82 0.15
N SER A 34 -2.03 -10.69 -0.73
CA SER A 34 -1.76 -12.12 -0.67
C SER A 34 -1.05 -12.59 -1.93
N GLU A 35 -0.22 -13.61 -1.78
CA GLU A 35 0.49 -14.30 -2.85
C GLU A 35 0.28 -15.80 -2.68
N SER A 36 0.10 -16.52 -3.79
CA SER A 36 0.05 -17.99 -3.74
C SER A 36 1.45 -18.54 -4.01
N VAL A 37 2.03 -19.22 -3.02
CA VAL A 37 3.36 -19.83 -3.08
C VAL A 37 3.18 -21.34 -3.01
N GLY A 38 3.06 -21.97 -4.20
CA GLY A 38 2.72 -23.38 -4.31
C GLY A 38 1.31 -23.67 -3.78
N ASP A 39 1.21 -24.58 -2.81
CA ASP A 39 -0.06 -24.96 -2.17
C ASP A 39 -0.44 -24.05 -0.98
N ARG A 40 0.38 -23.04 -0.68
CA ARG A 40 0.22 -22.18 0.49
C ARG A 40 -0.05 -20.75 0.07
N THR A 41 -0.82 -20.03 0.89
CA THR A 41 -1.10 -18.60 0.67
C THR A 41 -0.28 -17.79 1.65
N LEU A 42 0.49 -16.82 1.17
CA LEU A 42 1.28 -15.91 1.99
C LEU A 42 0.60 -14.54 2.02
N LEU A 43 0.30 -14.03 3.20
CA LEU A 43 -0.13 -12.65 3.42
C LEU A 43 1.08 -11.76 3.68
N ARG A 44 1.21 -10.69 2.90
CA ARG A 44 2.25 -9.67 3.02
C ARG A 44 1.98 -8.75 4.21
N THR A 45 2.10 -9.29 5.41
CA THR A 45 1.84 -8.60 6.68
C THR A 45 3.09 -7.98 7.28
N ALA A 46 4.28 -8.26 6.74
CA ALA A 46 5.52 -7.66 7.24
C ALA A 46 5.43 -6.13 7.21
N GLY A 47 5.71 -5.50 8.35
CA GLY A 47 5.64 -4.04 8.52
C GLY A 47 4.26 -3.50 8.90
N LEU A 48 3.22 -4.33 8.98
CA LEU A 48 1.96 -3.93 9.62
C LEU A 48 2.13 -3.88 11.15
N PRO A 49 1.51 -2.91 11.84
CA PRO A 49 1.49 -2.92 13.31
C PRO A 49 0.95 -4.24 13.85
N GLY A 50 1.68 -4.84 14.79
CA GLY A 50 1.31 -6.12 15.40
C GLY A 50 1.74 -7.37 14.61
N TYR A 51 2.52 -7.19 13.53
CA TYR A 51 3.15 -8.27 12.78
C TYR A 51 4.68 -8.06 12.72
N ASP A 52 5.40 -9.14 12.94
CA ASP A 52 6.86 -9.23 12.85
C ASP A 52 7.32 -9.81 11.50
N ALA A 53 6.46 -10.57 10.81
CA ALA A 53 6.77 -11.16 9.50
C ALA A 53 5.54 -11.30 8.59
N ASP A 54 5.78 -11.74 7.34
CA ASP A 54 4.71 -12.21 6.46
C ASP A 54 4.04 -13.46 7.05
N THR A 55 2.71 -13.50 6.97
CA THR A 55 1.91 -14.56 7.59
C THR A 55 1.49 -15.58 6.54
N GLU A 56 1.96 -16.80 6.66
CA GLU A 56 1.49 -17.94 5.89
C GLU A 56 0.13 -18.39 6.42
N VAL A 57 -0.86 -18.53 5.53
CA VAL A 57 -2.23 -18.90 5.88
C VAL A 57 -2.68 -20.16 5.16
N GLU A 58 -3.30 -21.05 5.94
CA GLU A 58 -3.92 -22.28 5.48
C GLU A 58 -5.40 -22.27 5.91
N VAL A 59 -6.30 -22.56 4.98
CA VAL A 59 -7.74 -22.63 5.27
C VAL A 59 -8.04 -23.97 5.94
N VAL A 60 -8.43 -23.92 7.22
CA VAL A 60 -8.82 -25.10 7.99
C VAL A 60 -10.32 -25.39 7.79
N GLU A 61 -11.13 -24.34 7.71
CA GLU A 61 -12.57 -24.47 7.59
C GLU A 61 -13.15 -23.31 6.76
N LEU A 62 -14.06 -23.63 5.83
CA LEU A 62 -14.74 -22.66 4.98
C LEU A 62 -16.23 -23.01 4.86
N ARG A 63 -17.08 -22.25 5.54
CA ARG A 63 -18.55 -22.34 5.43
C ARG A 63 -19.09 -20.98 4.99
N ALA A 64 -19.21 -20.80 3.67
CA ALA A 64 -19.69 -19.54 3.12
C ALA A 64 -21.20 -19.33 3.35
N PRO A 65 -21.68 -18.14 3.76
CA PRO A 65 -20.94 -16.93 4.15
C PRO A 65 -20.79 -16.76 5.68
N GLU A 66 -20.86 -17.85 6.46
CA GLU A 66 -21.05 -17.83 7.91
C GLU A 66 -19.75 -17.97 8.72
N ARG A 67 -18.77 -18.75 8.25
CA ARG A 67 -17.57 -19.08 9.06
C ARG A 67 -16.34 -19.38 8.22
N LEU A 68 -15.24 -18.72 8.55
CA LEU A 68 -13.90 -18.95 7.99
C LEU A 68 -12.92 -19.22 9.14
N VAL A 69 -12.18 -20.33 9.08
CA VAL A 69 -11.11 -20.62 10.02
C VAL A 69 -9.80 -20.80 9.27
N LEU A 70 -8.80 -20.03 9.68
CA LEU A 70 -7.45 -20.04 9.13
C LEU A 70 -6.47 -20.50 10.20
N ARG A 71 -5.48 -21.27 9.77
CA ARG A 71 -4.24 -21.46 10.51
C ARG A 71 -3.23 -20.47 9.97
N CYS A 72 -2.70 -19.64 10.84
CA CYS A 72 -1.75 -18.60 10.51
C CYS A 72 -0.38 -18.98 11.09
N ARG A 73 0.66 -18.97 10.26
CA ARG A 73 2.04 -19.13 10.68
C ARG A 73 2.80 -17.86 10.38
N GLU A 74 3.40 -17.28 11.40
CA GLU A 74 4.13 -16.03 11.29
C GLU A 74 5.47 -16.19 12.01
N ALA A 75 6.57 -16.17 11.27
CA ALA A 75 7.90 -16.51 11.79
C ALA A 75 7.87 -17.86 12.56
N ASP A 76 8.14 -17.87 13.86
CA ASP A 76 8.12 -19.02 14.75
C ASP A 76 6.77 -19.23 15.48
N ARG A 77 5.74 -18.45 15.13
CA ARG A 77 4.41 -18.46 15.76
C ARG A 77 3.38 -19.19 14.94
N SER A 78 2.46 -19.88 15.62
CA SER A 78 1.28 -20.50 15.02
C SER A 78 0.04 -20.01 15.77
N THR A 79 -0.90 -19.43 15.03
CA THR A 79 -2.18 -18.97 15.57
C THR A 79 -3.34 -19.57 14.77
N ARG A 80 -4.51 -19.62 15.41
CA ARG A 80 -5.77 -20.00 14.77
C ARG A 80 -6.70 -18.81 14.78
N LEU A 81 -7.01 -18.30 13.58
CA LEU A 81 -7.92 -17.18 13.36
C LEU A 81 -9.28 -17.71 12.89
N ALA A 82 -10.34 -17.38 13.62
CA ALA A 82 -11.71 -17.69 13.27
C ALA A 82 -12.48 -16.39 13.02
N CYS A 83 -13.16 -16.31 11.89
CA CYS A 83 -14.08 -15.24 11.53
C CYS A 83 -15.49 -15.83 11.42
N ASP A 84 -16.38 -15.44 12.33
CA ASP A 84 -17.77 -15.85 12.36
C ASP A 84 -18.67 -14.66 11.97
N LEU A 85 -19.58 -14.90 11.02
CA LEU A 85 -20.51 -13.92 10.47
C LEU A 85 -21.93 -14.32 10.81
N THR A 86 -22.60 -13.49 11.60
CA THR A 86 -24.00 -13.68 11.98
C THR A 86 -24.86 -12.56 11.39
N PRO A 87 -25.87 -12.86 10.57
CA PRO A 87 -26.78 -11.83 10.07
C PRO A 87 -27.58 -11.21 11.24
N ILE A 88 -27.66 -9.89 11.27
CA ILE A 88 -28.45 -9.10 12.22
C ILE A 88 -29.45 -8.24 11.45
N GLY A 89 -30.52 -7.76 12.08
CA GLY A 89 -31.69 -7.18 11.39
C GLY A 89 -31.41 -6.24 10.20
N HIS A 90 -30.42 -5.35 10.32
CA HIS A 90 -30.02 -4.41 9.24
C HIS A 90 -28.58 -4.58 8.73
N GLY A 91 -27.93 -5.71 9.03
CA GLY A 91 -26.51 -5.89 8.71
C GLY A 91 -25.98 -7.27 9.07
N SER A 92 -24.70 -7.34 9.42
CA SER A 92 -24.10 -8.57 9.96
C SER A 92 -23.14 -8.23 11.09
N ARG A 93 -23.10 -9.08 12.09
CA ARG A 93 -22.11 -9.08 13.15
C ARG A 93 -20.94 -9.95 12.74
N LEU A 94 -19.74 -9.38 12.75
CA LEU A 94 -18.50 -10.10 12.52
C LEU A 94 -17.79 -10.29 13.87
N SER A 95 -17.52 -11.55 14.23
CA SER A 95 -16.67 -11.92 15.36
C SER A 95 -15.35 -12.46 14.82
N VAL A 96 -14.24 -11.83 15.20
CA VAL A 96 -12.88 -12.26 14.86
C VAL A 96 -12.22 -12.73 16.14
N ARG A 97 -11.79 -14.00 16.15
CA ARG A 97 -11.17 -14.64 17.30
C ARG A 97 -9.83 -15.23 16.89
N GLU A 98 -8.75 -14.85 17.55
CA GLU A 98 -7.42 -15.39 17.29
C GLU A 98 -6.85 -16.02 18.57
N VAL A 99 -6.46 -17.29 18.45
CA VAL A 99 -5.88 -18.08 19.55
C VAL A 99 -4.43 -18.40 19.23
N LEU A 100 -3.52 -18.11 20.15
CA LEU A 100 -2.12 -18.51 20.04
C LEU A 100 -1.96 -19.99 20.38
N GLU A 101 -1.47 -20.78 19.42
CA GLU A 101 -1.20 -22.21 19.59
C GLU A 101 0.27 -22.46 19.99
N GLU A 102 1.21 -21.80 19.31
CA GLU A 102 2.65 -21.92 19.54
C GLU A 102 3.32 -20.54 19.38
N GLY A 103 4.34 -20.27 20.20
CA GLY A 103 5.09 -19.02 20.19
C GLY A 103 4.67 -18.04 21.30
N ASP A 104 5.01 -16.77 21.13
CA ASP A 104 4.65 -15.66 22.03
C ASP A 104 4.33 -14.40 21.24
N TRP A 105 3.43 -13.55 21.74
CA TRP A 105 3.02 -12.33 21.05
C TRP A 105 2.62 -11.20 22.01
N ASP A 106 2.69 -9.97 21.52
CA ASP A 106 2.08 -8.84 22.21
C ASP A 106 0.57 -8.84 21.91
N ALA A 107 -0.19 -9.46 22.81
CA ALA A 107 -1.62 -9.64 22.66
C ALA A 107 -2.40 -8.32 22.56
N ASP A 108 -1.94 -7.30 23.28
CA ASP A 108 -2.59 -5.99 23.31
C ASP A 108 -2.38 -5.26 21.98
N ARG A 109 -1.11 -5.20 21.51
CA ARG A 109 -0.80 -4.62 20.20
C ARG A 109 -1.49 -5.36 19.06
N ARG A 110 -1.62 -6.68 19.18
CA ARG A 110 -2.33 -7.52 18.22
C ARG A 110 -3.82 -7.22 18.23
N ALA A 111 -4.45 -7.13 19.41
CA ALA A 111 -5.85 -6.78 19.58
C ALA A 111 -6.18 -5.39 19.01
N GLU A 112 -5.35 -4.39 19.28
CA GLU A 112 -5.50 -3.04 18.71
C GLU A 112 -5.48 -3.07 17.17
N GLN A 113 -4.61 -3.89 16.58
CA GLN A 113 -4.53 -4.01 15.13
C GLN A 113 -5.80 -4.67 14.55
N HIS A 114 -6.32 -5.72 15.20
CA HIS A 114 -7.60 -6.32 14.81
C HIS A 114 -8.72 -5.30 14.86
N GLU A 115 -8.84 -4.60 15.99
CA GLU A 115 -9.86 -3.58 16.19
C GLU A 115 -9.78 -2.50 15.11
N ARG A 116 -8.62 -1.91 14.87
CA ARG A 116 -8.42 -0.90 13.81
C ARG A 116 -8.78 -1.43 12.42
N ALA A 117 -8.43 -2.69 12.15
CA ALA A 117 -8.72 -3.31 10.87
C ALA A 117 -10.24 -3.49 10.65
N VAL A 118 -10.95 -4.02 11.63
CA VAL A 118 -12.38 -4.37 11.50
C VAL A 118 -13.33 -3.20 11.74
N THR A 119 -12.91 -2.16 12.47
CA THR A 119 -13.72 -0.96 12.74
C THR A 119 -13.41 0.21 11.81
N GLY A 120 -12.21 0.28 11.24
CA GLY A 120 -11.79 1.37 10.35
C GLY A 120 -11.73 0.97 8.88
N ARG A 121 -10.84 0.03 8.56
CA ARG A 121 -10.51 -0.30 7.16
C ARG A 121 -11.59 -1.16 6.49
N LEU A 122 -12.12 -2.16 7.20
CA LEU A 122 -13.15 -3.05 6.66
C LEU A 122 -14.45 -2.31 6.33
N PRO A 123 -15.03 -1.45 7.19
CA PRO A 123 -16.23 -0.70 6.83
C PRO A 123 -16.01 0.19 5.60
N ALA A 124 -14.86 0.85 5.48
CA ALA A 124 -14.55 1.71 4.33
C ALA A 124 -14.57 0.95 2.99
N ILE A 125 -14.02 -0.27 2.93
CA ILE A 125 -14.08 -1.07 1.70
C ILE A 125 -15.51 -1.59 1.43
N LEU A 126 -16.30 -1.88 2.47
CA LEU A 126 -17.67 -2.33 2.32
C LEU A 126 -18.60 -1.23 1.83
N ASP A 127 -18.42 0.01 2.32
CA ASP A 127 -19.10 1.20 1.82
C ASP A 127 -18.75 1.47 0.37
N TRP A 128 -17.47 1.35 0.00
CA TRP A 128 -17.04 1.47 -1.39
C TRP A 128 -17.69 0.41 -2.29
N LEU A 129 -17.71 -0.86 -1.86
CA LEU A 129 -18.40 -1.93 -2.58
C LEU A 129 -19.90 -1.64 -2.75
N ALA A 130 -20.56 -1.14 -1.69
CA ALA A 130 -21.95 -0.76 -1.75
C ALA A 130 -22.19 0.39 -2.74
N PHE A 131 -21.29 1.37 -2.79
CA PHE A 131 -21.36 2.47 -3.75
C PHE A 131 -21.19 1.99 -5.20
N GLN A 132 -20.28 1.05 -5.47
CA GLN A 132 -20.09 0.47 -6.80
C GLN A 132 -21.32 -0.31 -7.29
N GLU A 133 -22.09 -0.92 -6.37
CA GLU A 133 -23.35 -1.60 -6.71
C GLU A 133 -24.46 -0.59 -7.08
N VAL A 134 -24.35 0.68 -6.66
CA VAL A 134 -25.26 1.75 -7.07
C VAL A 134 -24.84 2.25 -8.45
N ASP A 135 -25.37 1.58 -9.47
CA ASP A 135 -25.23 1.99 -10.86
C ASP A 135 -25.96 3.32 -11.11
N LEU A 136 -25.25 4.45 -10.96
CA LEU A 136 -25.76 5.78 -11.28
C LEU A 136 -26.07 5.94 -12.79
N ARG A 137 -25.54 5.07 -13.66
CA ARG A 137 -25.82 5.10 -15.11
C ARG A 137 -27.18 4.54 -15.47
N ARG A 138 -27.89 3.88 -14.55
CA ARG A 138 -29.32 3.58 -14.74
C ARG A 138 -30.16 4.87 -14.86
N ALA A 139 -29.68 6.02 -14.35
CA ALA A 139 -30.33 7.31 -14.52
C ALA A 139 -29.98 8.03 -15.84
N GLU A 140 -28.92 7.62 -16.55
CA GLU A 140 -28.56 8.17 -17.88
C GLU A 140 -29.33 7.49 -19.02
N GLY A 141 -29.98 6.36 -18.75
CA GLY A 141 -30.95 5.73 -19.62
C GLY A 141 -32.34 6.37 -19.54
N GLY A 142 -32.49 7.61 -20.01
CA GLY A 142 -33.78 8.19 -20.35
C GLY A 142 -34.18 9.46 -19.59
N LEU A 143 -33.58 10.60 -19.96
CA LEU A 143 -34.16 11.93 -19.71
C LEU A 143 -35.48 12.20 -20.47
N THR A 144 -36.10 11.17 -21.03
CA THR A 144 -37.44 11.15 -21.64
C THR A 144 -38.22 9.87 -21.31
N ALA A 145 -37.99 9.27 -20.15
CA ALA A 145 -39.04 8.43 -19.57
C ALA A 145 -40.12 9.38 -19.07
N GLU A 146 -41.09 9.67 -19.94
CA GLU A 146 -42.34 10.31 -19.55
C GLU A 146 -42.81 9.68 -18.25
N LEU A 147 -42.98 10.51 -17.22
CA LEU A 147 -43.71 10.13 -16.02
C LEU A 147 -44.98 9.43 -16.51
N PRO A 148 -45.23 8.15 -16.14
CA PRO A 148 -46.44 7.50 -16.56
C PRO A 148 -47.58 8.30 -15.97
N VAL A 149 -48.24 9.08 -16.83
CA VAL A 149 -49.49 9.77 -16.51
C VAL A 149 -50.44 8.65 -16.14
N ILE A 150 -50.64 8.44 -14.84
CA ILE A 150 -51.61 7.47 -14.34
C ILE A 150 -52.96 7.95 -14.88
N PRO A 151 -53.56 7.30 -15.88
CA PRO A 151 -54.90 7.66 -16.28
C PRO A 151 -55.78 7.25 -15.10
N LEU A 152 -56.50 8.21 -14.53
CA LEU A 152 -57.50 7.94 -13.52
C LEU A 152 -58.54 7.00 -14.13
N ALA A 153 -58.38 5.70 -13.92
CA ALA A 153 -59.26 4.68 -14.49
C ALA A 153 -60.66 4.84 -13.87
N PRO A 154 -61.75 4.89 -14.67
CA PRO A 154 -63.10 4.92 -14.14
C PRO A 154 -63.40 3.57 -13.45
N PRO A 155 -64.24 3.56 -12.40
CA PRO A 155 -64.43 2.37 -11.60
C PRO A 155 -65.19 1.33 -12.41
N ARG A 156 -64.57 0.17 -12.68
CA ARG A 156 -65.29 -0.99 -13.20
C ARG A 156 -64.89 -2.27 -12.50
N GLY A 157 -65.89 -2.83 -11.81
CA GLY A 157 -66.27 -4.22 -11.97
C GLY A 157 -65.40 -5.25 -11.27
N ARG A 158 -65.87 -5.72 -10.11
CA ARG A 158 -65.52 -7.03 -9.54
C ARG A 158 -65.68 -8.11 -10.62
N THR A 159 -64.60 -8.70 -11.13
CA THR A 159 -64.49 -10.10 -11.65
C THR A 159 -63.21 -10.32 -12.48
N ALA A 160 -62.02 -10.26 -11.88
CA ALA A 160 -60.80 -10.75 -12.58
C ALA A 160 -59.66 -11.14 -11.60
N ARG A 161 -59.98 -11.85 -10.52
CA ARG A 161 -59.00 -12.22 -9.46
C ARG A 161 -58.42 -13.64 -9.60
N ARG A 162 -58.48 -14.29 -10.77
CA ARG A 162 -58.16 -15.74 -10.87
C ARG A 162 -57.17 -16.20 -11.96
N ARG A 163 -56.45 -15.33 -12.68
CA ARG A 163 -55.56 -15.80 -13.77
C ARG A 163 -54.13 -15.23 -13.79
N ALA A 164 -53.63 -14.65 -12.70
CA ALA A 164 -52.30 -14.02 -12.67
C ALA A 164 -51.25 -14.75 -11.80
N LEU A 165 -51.39 -16.05 -11.54
CA LEU A 165 -50.49 -16.80 -10.64
C LEU A 165 -49.72 -17.97 -11.28
N LEU A 166 -49.61 -18.07 -12.61
CA LEU A 166 -48.96 -19.23 -13.25
C LEU A 166 -47.78 -18.92 -14.20
N LEU A 167 -47.23 -17.70 -14.20
CA LEU A 167 -46.08 -17.36 -15.07
C LEU A 167 -44.82 -16.86 -14.33
N ALA A 168 -44.76 -17.00 -13.00
CA ALA A 168 -43.57 -16.64 -12.22
C ALA A 168 -42.70 -17.86 -11.80
N GLY A 169 -43.15 -19.10 -12.08
CA GLY A 169 -42.52 -20.31 -11.55
C GLY A 169 -41.45 -20.98 -12.42
N VAL A 170 -41.32 -20.64 -13.70
CA VAL A 170 -40.51 -21.45 -14.65
C VAL A 170 -39.14 -20.82 -14.99
N LEU A 171 -38.92 -19.52 -14.73
CA LEU A 171 -37.62 -18.89 -14.99
C LEU A 171 -36.61 -18.98 -13.82
N ALA A 172 -37.03 -19.46 -12.65
CA ALA A 172 -36.16 -19.60 -11.48
C ALA A 172 -35.37 -20.93 -11.43
N VAL A 173 -35.68 -21.90 -12.29
CA VAL A 173 -35.06 -23.25 -12.24
C VAL A 173 -33.90 -23.44 -13.24
N LEU A 174 -33.74 -22.56 -14.24
CA LEU A 174 -32.68 -22.70 -15.25
C LEU A 174 -31.37 -21.94 -14.94
N GLY A 175 -31.35 -21.08 -13.91
CA GLY A 175 -30.15 -20.30 -13.54
C GLY A 175 -29.18 -21.02 -12.59
N LEU A 176 -29.57 -22.16 -11.99
CA LEU A 176 -28.80 -22.83 -10.94
C LEU A 176 -27.86 -23.95 -11.42
N ALA A 177 -27.77 -24.20 -12.73
CA ALA A 177 -26.97 -25.31 -13.27
C ALA A 177 -25.59 -24.93 -13.87
N ALA A 178 -25.22 -23.64 -13.93
CA ALA A 178 -24.01 -23.21 -14.65
C ALA A 178 -22.80 -22.82 -13.78
N GLY A 179 -22.94 -22.70 -12.45
CA GLY A 179 -21.86 -22.24 -11.56
C GLY A 179 -21.01 -23.32 -10.89
N ALA A 180 -21.41 -24.60 -10.98
CA ALA A 180 -20.85 -25.66 -10.15
C ALA A 180 -19.79 -26.55 -10.82
N THR A 181 -19.41 -26.32 -12.09
CA THR A 181 -18.64 -27.31 -12.88
C THR A 181 -17.15 -27.03 -13.05
N VAL A 182 -16.60 -25.94 -12.51
CA VAL A 182 -15.21 -25.55 -12.83
C VAL A 182 -14.15 -25.90 -11.76
N TRP A 183 -14.54 -26.36 -10.55
CA TRP A 183 -13.55 -26.75 -9.52
C TRP A 183 -13.65 -28.19 -8.99
N ALA A 184 -14.53 -29.02 -9.56
CA ALA A 184 -14.73 -30.40 -9.11
C ALA A 184 -13.84 -31.45 -9.80
N THR A 185 -12.93 -31.06 -10.70
CA THR A 185 -12.17 -32.02 -11.53
C THR A 185 -10.65 -31.86 -11.43
N ARG A 186 -10.11 -31.73 -10.21
CA ARG A 186 -8.68 -32.01 -9.99
C ARG A 186 -8.48 -33.44 -9.49
N PRO A 187 -7.75 -34.30 -10.22
CA PRO A 187 -7.39 -35.62 -9.75
C PRO A 187 -6.37 -35.51 -8.62
N ALA A 188 -6.59 -36.25 -7.53
CA ALA A 188 -5.68 -36.32 -6.39
C ALA A 188 -4.43 -37.14 -6.75
N PRO A 189 -3.20 -36.65 -6.45
CA PRO A 189 -2.01 -37.49 -6.46
C PRO A 189 -1.59 -37.90 -5.03
N THR A 190 -1.83 -39.18 -4.76
CA THR A 190 -1.02 -40.16 -4.00
C THR A 190 0.05 -39.69 -3.00
N THR A 191 -0.18 -40.07 -1.74
CA THR A 191 0.76 -40.13 -0.62
C THR A 191 1.92 -41.12 -0.87
N PRO A 192 3.19 -40.70 -0.79
CA PRO A 192 4.31 -41.63 -0.63
C PRO A 192 4.50 -42.01 0.85
N ALA A 193 4.70 -43.31 1.07
CA ALA A 193 4.91 -43.93 2.36
C ALA A 193 6.19 -43.45 3.09
N ALA A 194 6.12 -43.51 4.41
CA ALA A 194 7.18 -43.21 5.37
C ALA A 194 8.40 -44.14 5.25
N GLN A 195 9.60 -43.60 5.52
CA GLN A 195 10.79 -44.34 5.99
C GLN A 195 11.78 -43.38 6.73
N PRO A 196 12.71 -43.89 7.55
CA PRO A 196 12.78 -43.54 8.97
C PRO A 196 13.95 -42.65 9.41
N ALA A 197 13.88 -42.26 10.68
CA ALA A 197 14.72 -41.32 11.43
C ALA A 197 16.24 -41.55 11.35
N SER A 198 16.99 -40.45 11.36
CA SER A 198 18.41 -40.39 11.70
C SER A 198 18.61 -39.49 12.93
N THR A 199 19.39 -40.01 13.86
CA THR A 199 19.70 -39.61 15.24
C THR A 199 20.31 -38.22 15.44
N PRO A 200 20.20 -37.63 16.66
CA PRO A 200 20.85 -36.37 17.01
C PRO A 200 22.31 -36.56 17.45
N SER A 201 23.21 -35.69 16.99
CA SER A 201 24.56 -35.52 17.55
C SER A 201 24.58 -34.33 18.52
N ALA A 202 25.00 -34.61 19.75
CA ALA A 202 25.27 -33.65 20.80
C ALA A 202 26.51 -32.77 20.48
N PRO A 203 26.66 -31.60 21.13
CA PRO A 203 27.97 -31.07 21.42
C PRO A 203 28.30 -31.15 22.91
N LEU A 204 29.54 -31.59 23.18
CA LEU A 204 30.23 -31.58 24.46
C LEU A 204 30.61 -30.17 24.91
N ALA A 205 30.84 -30.07 26.22
CA ALA A 205 31.18 -28.88 26.97
C ALA A 205 32.63 -28.36 26.81
N THR A 206 32.76 -27.06 27.15
CA THR A 206 33.89 -26.37 27.81
C THR A 206 35.27 -26.28 27.14
N SER A 207 35.76 -25.04 26.98
CA SER A 207 37.02 -24.58 27.59
C SER A 207 37.13 -23.05 27.59
N ALA A 208 37.50 -22.50 28.74
CA ALA A 208 37.88 -21.12 28.98
C ALA A 208 39.40 -20.95 28.80
N ALA A 209 39.87 -19.80 28.33
CA ALA A 209 41.05 -19.09 28.87
C ALA A 209 41.30 -17.74 28.15
N SER A 210 41.72 -16.79 28.97
CA SER A 210 41.95 -15.36 28.77
C SER A 210 43.11 -14.96 27.84
N SER A 211 43.06 -13.72 27.33
CA SER A 211 44.00 -12.61 27.65
C SER A 211 44.32 -11.71 26.44
N GLY A 212 44.34 -10.39 26.65
CA GLY A 212 45.14 -9.46 25.84
C GLY A 212 44.44 -8.18 25.40
N SER A 213 44.57 -7.12 26.20
CA SER A 213 44.40 -5.72 25.77
C SER A 213 45.76 -5.16 25.32
N PRO A 214 45.85 -4.08 24.51
CA PRO A 214 45.98 -2.77 25.16
C PRO A 214 45.36 -1.55 24.45
N ARG A 215 45.29 -0.52 25.29
CA ARG A 215 44.87 0.89 25.19
C ARG A 215 45.78 1.78 24.33
N ALA A 216 45.23 2.87 23.78
CA ALA A 216 45.98 4.08 23.44
C ALA A 216 45.18 5.37 23.76
N THR A 217 45.93 6.41 24.10
CA THR A 217 45.57 7.67 24.79
C THR A 217 45.63 8.86 23.80
N PRO A 218 44.91 9.99 23.99
CA PRO A 218 45.02 11.15 23.09
C PRO A 218 46.09 12.15 23.57
N SER A 219 46.69 12.90 22.62
CA SER A 219 47.65 13.98 22.91
C SER A 219 47.24 15.30 22.25
N ARG A 220 47.24 16.34 23.07
CA ARG A 220 47.01 17.77 22.82
C ARG A 220 48.23 18.43 22.15
N PRO A 221 48.07 19.59 21.49
CA PRO A 221 49.15 20.59 21.58
C PRO A 221 48.72 22.06 21.70
N THR A 222 49.60 22.82 22.34
CA THR A 222 49.87 24.29 22.31
C THR A 222 51.21 24.46 23.05
N PRO A 223 51.99 25.55 22.95
CA PRO A 223 51.75 26.87 22.32
C PRO A 223 52.94 27.45 21.48
N SER A 224 52.74 28.70 21.05
CA SER A 224 53.53 29.64 20.24
C SER A 224 55.01 29.91 20.58
N ALA A 225 55.80 30.34 19.57
CA ALA A 225 56.59 31.60 19.58
C ALA A 225 57.42 31.85 18.27
N THR A 226 57.07 32.91 17.52
CA THR A 226 57.88 34.11 17.15
C THR A 226 59.33 34.00 16.58
N ARG A 227 59.60 34.51 15.35
CA ARG A 227 60.32 35.79 14.98
C ARG A 227 61.15 35.76 13.66
N ARG A 228 61.03 36.86 12.88
CA ARG A 228 61.98 37.59 11.98
C ARG A 228 62.50 36.89 10.70
N SER A 229 62.13 37.35 9.50
CA SER A 229 62.64 38.51 8.70
C SER A 229 63.96 38.25 7.98
N VAL A 230 63.97 38.37 6.64
CA VAL A 230 64.97 39.07 5.78
C VAL A 230 64.44 39.05 4.32
N ALA A 231 64.50 40.20 3.65
CA ALA A 231 64.39 40.40 2.19
C ALA A 231 65.79 40.74 1.65
N PRO A 232 66.10 40.55 0.34
CA PRO A 232 65.82 41.61 -0.65
C PRO A 232 65.45 41.15 -2.10
N THR A 233 65.04 42.16 -2.87
CA THR A 233 64.61 42.39 -4.29
C THR A 233 65.66 42.09 -5.40
N PRO A 234 65.45 42.43 -6.72
CA PRO A 234 64.31 42.28 -7.67
C PRO A 234 64.78 41.74 -9.08
N THR A 235 63.93 41.80 -10.13
CA THR A 235 64.16 41.67 -11.63
C THR A 235 63.34 40.51 -12.24
N ALA A 236 62.61 40.56 -13.37
CA ALA A 236 62.24 41.58 -14.36
C ALA A 236 60.89 41.21 -15.00
N SER A 237 60.31 42.23 -15.64
CA SER A 237 59.11 42.28 -16.46
C SER A 237 58.90 41.11 -17.45
N ALA A 238 57.69 40.53 -17.44
CA ALA A 238 57.12 39.85 -18.60
C ALA A 238 55.68 40.32 -18.81
N SER A 239 55.43 40.76 -20.04
CA SER A 239 54.21 41.35 -20.59
C SER A 239 52.93 40.55 -20.29
N PRO A 240 51.80 41.19 -19.93
CA PRO A 240 50.54 40.49 -19.73
C PRO A 240 49.99 40.07 -21.10
N THR A 241 50.19 38.80 -21.45
CA THR A 241 49.43 38.15 -22.52
C THR A 241 47.99 38.05 -22.03
N ARG A 242 47.07 38.71 -22.74
CA ARG A 242 45.63 38.66 -22.47
C ARG A 242 45.19 37.21 -22.42
N THR A 243 44.95 36.70 -21.22
CA THR A 243 44.24 35.44 -21.01
C THR A 243 42.89 35.58 -21.70
N PRO A 244 42.50 34.69 -22.64
CA PRO A 244 41.15 34.69 -23.14
C PRO A 244 40.23 34.49 -21.93
N SER A 245 39.34 35.46 -21.69
CA SER A 245 38.31 35.39 -20.66
C SER A 245 37.68 34.01 -20.74
N ALA A 246 37.96 33.17 -19.75
CA ALA A 246 37.31 31.88 -19.63
C ALA A 246 35.81 32.16 -19.65
N ARG A 247 35.15 31.65 -20.69
CA ARG A 247 33.69 31.64 -20.74
C ARG A 247 33.21 31.08 -19.39
N PRO A 248 32.32 31.77 -18.66
CA PRO A 248 31.83 31.27 -17.39
C PRO A 248 31.38 29.82 -17.60
N PRO A 249 31.82 28.87 -16.76
CA PRO A 249 31.41 27.48 -16.90
C PRO A 249 29.88 27.44 -16.95
N ALA A 250 29.34 26.82 -18.01
CA ALA A 250 27.91 26.65 -18.17
C ALA A 250 27.36 26.07 -16.87
N ALA A 251 26.39 26.75 -16.27
CA ALA A 251 25.90 26.39 -14.96
C ALA A 251 25.39 24.94 -15.00
N ALA A 252 25.94 24.07 -14.13
CA ALA A 252 25.65 22.65 -14.13
C ALA A 252 24.13 22.43 -14.00
N PRO A 253 23.53 21.54 -14.81
CA PRO A 253 22.10 21.26 -14.71
C PRO A 253 21.78 20.69 -13.32
N LEU A 254 20.59 21.00 -12.82
CA LEU A 254 20.05 20.32 -11.64
C LEU A 254 19.83 18.84 -11.99
N ALA A 255 20.04 17.97 -11.01
CA ALA A 255 19.72 16.55 -11.12
C ALA A 255 18.58 16.23 -10.15
N ALA A 256 17.58 15.49 -10.61
CA ALA A 256 16.46 15.07 -9.77
C ALA A 256 16.32 13.55 -9.76
N SER A 257 15.92 12.99 -8.61
CA SER A 257 15.50 11.59 -8.49
C SER A 257 14.08 11.52 -7.96
N TYR A 258 13.29 10.62 -8.54
CA TYR A 258 11.93 10.32 -8.13
C TYR A 258 11.88 8.95 -7.45
N GLU A 259 11.03 8.84 -6.42
CA GLU A 259 10.66 7.58 -5.80
C GLU A 259 9.21 7.61 -5.34
N THR A 260 8.48 6.49 -5.51
CA THR A 260 7.19 6.27 -4.84
C THR A 260 7.45 5.76 -3.42
N VAL A 261 7.12 6.58 -2.41
CA VAL A 261 7.41 6.25 -1.00
C VAL A 261 6.31 5.42 -0.35
N SER A 262 5.08 5.49 -0.85
CA SER A 262 3.99 4.62 -0.40
C SER A 262 2.87 4.57 -1.44
N ASP A 263 2.38 3.37 -1.73
CA ASP A 263 1.15 3.17 -2.51
C ASP A 263 -0.09 3.32 -1.63
N ARG A 264 -1.20 3.78 -2.21
CA ARG A 264 -2.48 4.04 -1.51
C ARG A 264 -3.66 3.61 -2.38
N VAL A 265 -4.83 3.49 -1.74
CA VAL A 265 -6.07 3.02 -2.40
C VAL A 265 -6.52 3.92 -3.55
N PHE A 266 -6.23 5.23 -3.51
CA PHE A 266 -6.62 6.19 -4.54
C PHE A 266 -5.40 7.00 -5.00
N GLY A 267 -4.27 6.36 -5.29
CA GLY A 267 -3.05 7.02 -5.74
C GLY A 267 -1.84 6.66 -4.87
N TYR A 268 -0.88 7.57 -4.74
CA TYR A 268 0.40 7.26 -4.10
C TYR A 268 1.03 8.50 -3.48
N ARG A 269 2.10 8.31 -2.70
CA ARG A 269 2.94 9.40 -2.20
C ARG A 269 4.25 9.41 -2.97
N GLY A 270 4.43 10.43 -3.79
CA GLY A 270 5.68 10.68 -4.50
C GLY A 270 6.68 11.47 -3.66
N GLN A 271 7.96 11.22 -3.89
CA GLN A 271 9.05 12.06 -3.42
C GLN A 271 9.98 12.39 -4.58
N VAL A 272 10.32 13.67 -4.71
CA VAL A 272 11.36 14.14 -5.64
C VAL A 272 12.47 14.78 -4.82
N VAL A 273 13.70 14.35 -5.05
CA VAL A 273 14.89 14.97 -4.48
C VAL A 273 15.62 15.71 -5.59
N VAL A 274 15.64 17.04 -5.50
CA VAL A 274 16.39 17.92 -6.41
C VAL A 274 17.76 18.18 -5.82
N SER A 275 18.82 17.93 -6.59
CA SER A 275 20.21 18.11 -6.20
C SER A 275 20.89 19.12 -7.10
N ASN A 276 21.66 20.02 -6.49
CA ASN A 276 22.42 21.04 -7.20
C ASN A 276 23.92 20.71 -7.13
N PRO A 277 24.49 20.04 -8.14
CA PRO A 277 25.92 19.77 -8.19
C PRO A 277 26.75 21.02 -8.52
N GLY A 278 26.09 22.14 -8.87
CA GLY A 278 26.75 23.37 -9.27
C GLY A 278 27.38 24.14 -8.11
N PRO A 279 28.34 25.03 -8.41
CA PRO A 279 29.05 25.82 -7.40
C PRO A 279 28.27 27.05 -6.89
N ALA A 280 27.09 27.34 -7.45
CA ALA A 280 26.25 28.48 -7.09
C ALA A 280 24.85 28.00 -6.71
N ALA A 281 24.17 28.73 -5.81
CA ALA A 281 22.78 28.46 -5.48
C ALA A 281 21.89 28.63 -6.73
N ARG A 282 20.88 27.77 -6.85
CA ARG A 282 19.92 27.76 -7.96
C ARG A 282 18.56 28.27 -7.48
N PRO A 283 18.25 29.56 -7.68
CA PRO A 283 16.88 30.05 -7.57
C PRO A 283 16.05 29.58 -8.78
N ASP A 284 14.73 29.67 -8.66
CA ASP A 284 13.77 29.49 -9.77
C ASP A 284 13.80 28.12 -10.46
N TRP A 285 14.22 27.08 -9.73
CA TRP A 285 14.15 25.71 -10.22
C TRP A 285 12.69 25.26 -10.35
N THR A 286 12.43 24.43 -11.36
CA THR A 286 11.09 23.92 -11.62
C THR A 286 11.11 22.41 -11.82
N VAL A 287 10.29 21.69 -11.07
CA VAL A 287 10.04 20.26 -11.31
C VAL A 287 8.66 20.11 -11.95
N THR A 288 8.60 19.50 -13.13
CA THR A 288 7.37 19.15 -13.83
C THR A 288 7.12 17.66 -13.68
N VAL A 289 5.97 17.29 -13.11
CA VAL A 289 5.51 15.90 -13.01
C VAL A 289 4.25 15.75 -13.85
N THR A 290 4.22 14.74 -14.71
CA THR A 290 3.05 14.39 -15.53
C THR A 290 2.36 13.19 -14.89
N LEU A 291 1.11 13.37 -14.49
CA LEU A 291 0.26 12.36 -13.88
C LEU A 291 -0.66 11.74 -14.93
N GLY A 292 -1.36 10.67 -14.57
CA GLY A 292 -2.43 10.11 -15.38
C GLY A 292 -3.61 11.09 -15.52
N ASP A 293 -4.48 10.80 -16.49
CA ASP A 293 -5.70 11.57 -16.71
C ASP A 293 -6.57 11.60 -15.44
N ASP A 294 -7.17 12.76 -15.15
CA ASP A 294 -8.01 13.01 -13.98
C ASP A 294 -7.33 12.84 -12.59
N ALA A 295 -6.01 12.59 -12.55
CA ALA A 295 -5.25 12.58 -11.31
C ALA A 295 -5.11 14.00 -10.71
N THR A 296 -5.10 14.10 -9.39
CA THR A 296 -5.00 15.38 -8.66
C THR A 296 -3.91 15.35 -7.61
N VAL A 297 -3.19 16.45 -7.42
CA VAL A 297 -2.20 16.58 -6.35
C VAL A 297 -2.83 17.17 -5.10
N GLY A 298 -2.63 16.48 -3.98
CA GLY A 298 -3.05 16.89 -2.65
C GLY A 298 -1.91 17.52 -1.86
N SER A 299 -1.77 17.13 -0.58
CA SER A 299 -0.76 17.65 0.34
C SER A 299 0.64 17.69 -0.28
N VAL A 300 1.25 18.88 -0.37
CA VAL A 300 2.62 19.10 -0.84
C VAL A 300 3.47 19.65 0.31
N ASN A 301 4.70 19.16 0.45
CA ASN A 301 5.68 19.64 1.41
C ASN A 301 7.03 19.86 0.72
N GLY A 302 7.72 20.94 1.07
CA GLY A 302 9.03 21.30 0.51
C GLY A 302 9.00 22.11 -0.79
N ALA A 303 7.81 22.35 -1.36
CA ALA A 303 7.60 23.17 -2.55
C ALA A 303 6.17 23.72 -2.60
N GLU A 304 5.97 24.76 -3.41
CA GLU A 304 4.66 25.18 -3.92
C GLU A 304 4.32 24.36 -5.16
N ALA A 305 3.04 24.11 -5.41
CA ALA A 305 2.58 23.32 -6.54
C ALA A 305 1.44 24.00 -7.29
N THR A 306 1.51 23.99 -8.61
CA THR A 306 0.44 24.43 -9.51
C THR A 306 0.12 23.30 -10.49
N GLN A 307 -1.14 22.90 -10.60
CA GLN A 307 -1.58 21.83 -11.49
C GLN A 307 -2.41 22.38 -12.65
N ASN A 308 -2.06 22.00 -13.88
CA ASN A 308 -2.78 22.31 -15.11
C ASN A 308 -3.07 21.00 -15.86
N GLY A 309 -4.27 20.44 -15.65
CA GLY A 309 -4.62 19.11 -16.17
C GLY A 309 -3.69 18.03 -15.60
N PRO A 310 -3.09 17.15 -16.43
CA PRO A 310 -2.19 16.10 -15.96
C PRO A 310 -0.82 16.62 -15.51
N VAL A 311 -0.48 17.88 -15.81
CA VAL A 311 0.86 18.43 -15.55
C VAL A 311 0.87 19.23 -14.25
N VAL A 312 1.75 18.84 -13.33
CA VAL A 312 1.99 19.50 -12.05
C VAL A 312 3.35 20.14 -12.06
N THR A 313 3.41 21.42 -11.72
CA THR A 313 4.63 22.22 -11.65
C THR A 313 4.93 22.54 -10.19
N PHE A 314 6.10 22.12 -9.70
CA PHE A 314 6.60 22.40 -8.36
C PHE A 314 7.73 23.44 -8.42
N THR A 315 7.66 24.42 -7.53
CA THR A 315 8.66 25.50 -7.37
C THR A 315 8.94 25.73 -5.89
N GLY A 316 10.13 26.21 -5.52
CA GLY A 316 10.44 26.41 -4.11
C GLY A 316 11.66 27.28 -3.84
N ALA A 317 12.14 27.23 -2.59
CA ALA A 317 13.32 27.98 -2.16
C ALA A 317 14.57 27.58 -2.94
N ALA A 318 15.51 28.51 -3.11
CA ALA A 318 16.73 28.26 -3.88
C ALA A 318 17.54 27.08 -3.30
N VAL A 319 17.97 26.16 -4.16
CA VAL A 319 18.81 25.03 -3.76
C VAL A 319 20.26 25.50 -3.62
N PRO A 320 20.89 25.41 -2.44
CA PRO A 320 22.28 25.83 -2.23
C PRO A 320 23.26 25.08 -3.14
N ALA A 321 24.46 25.64 -3.34
CA ALA A 321 25.55 24.96 -4.04
C ALA A 321 25.92 23.66 -3.32
N GLY A 322 25.96 22.53 -4.04
CA GLY A 322 26.17 21.20 -3.45
C GLY A 322 25.02 20.71 -2.55
N GLY A 323 23.91 21.43 -2.49
CA GLY A 323 22.76 21.12 -1.64
C GLY A 323 21.69 20.30 -2.35
N SER A 324 20.66 19.93 -1.60
CA SER A 324 19.45 19.29 -2.11
C SER A 324 18.18 19.85 -1.48
N ALA A 325 17.08 19.73 -2.20
CA ALA A 325 15.73 20.02 -1.74
C ALA A 325 14.84 18.79 -1.96
N THR A 326 14.02 18.48 -0.96
CA THR A 326 13.12 17.32 -1.00
C THR A 326 11.69 17.80 -1.09
N ILE A 327 10.97 17.30 -2.08
CA ILE A 327 9.55 17.55 -2.31
C ILE A 327 8.81 16.25 -2.02
N ARG A 328 7.80 16.29 -1.16
CA ARG A 328 6.86 15.17 -0.96
C ARG A 328 5.46 15.62 -1.28
N PHE A 329 4.74 14.81 -2.05
CA PHE A 329 3.38 15.10 -2.44
C PHE A 329 2.51 13.85 -2.47
N ASP A 330 1.22 14.04 -2.16
CA ASP A 330 0.20 13.01 -2.32
C ASP A 330 -0.48 13.17 -3.68
N VAL A 331 -0.56 12.08 -4.43
CA VAL A 331 -1.34 11.99 -5.67
C VAL A 331 -2.62 11.25 -5.39
N ARG A 332 -3.73 11.79 -5.89
CA ARG A 332 -5.02 11.14 -5.95
C ARG A 332 -5.34 10.76 -7.37
N ASP A 333 -5.35 9.48 -7.67
CA ASP A 333 -5.55 8.97 -9.03
C ASP A 333 -6.81 8.09 -9.09
N PRO A 334 -7.75 8.33 -10.03
CA PRO A 334 -8.89 7.45 -10.23
C PRO A 334 -8.51 6.09 -10.85
N ASP A 335 -7.36 5.99 -11.54
CA ASP A 335 -6.81 4.72 -11.99
C ASP A 335 -6.12 4.00 -10.82
N LEU A 336 -6.72 2.90 -10.38
CA LEU A 336 -6.24 2.09 -9.26
C LEU A 336 -4.95 1.33 -9.56
N THR A 337 -4.51 1.30 -10.83
CA THR A 337 -3.26 0.68 -11.25
C THR A 337 -2.08 1.65 -11.28
N ALA A 338 -2.33 2.95 -11.17
CA ALA A 338 -1.30 3.98 -11.15
C ALA A 338 -0.52 3.97 -9.83
N THR A 339 0.73 3.52 -9.88
CA THR A 339 1.66 3.50 -8.72
C THR A 339 2.78 4.54 -8.82
N LYS A 340 2.88 5.24 -9.96
CA LYS A 340 3.89 6.26 -10.25
C LYS A 340 3.39 7.21 -11.34
N PRO A 341 3.98 8.42 -11.47
CA PRO A 341 3.64 9.34 -12.54
C PRO A 341 4.10 8.83 -13.91
N GLU A 342 3.49 9.34 -14.97
CA GLU A 342 3.88 9.06 -16.35
C GLU A 342 5.20 9.73 -16.74
N GLY A 343 5.51 10.86 -16.11
CA GLY A 343 6.73 11.62 -16.38
C GLY A 343 7.19 12.48 -15.20
N CYS A 344 8.50 12.72 -15.12
CA CYS A 344 9.10 13.67 -14.18
C CYS A 344 10.33 14.32 -14.84
N ALA A 345 10.43 15.65 -14.73
CA ALA A 345 11.58 16.40 -15.20
C ALA A 345 11.89 17.61 -14.29
N VAL A 346 13.17 17.93 -14.10
CA VAL A 346 13.66 19.16 -13.46
C VAL A 346 14.29 20.06 -14.51
N ASP A 347 13.82 21.30 -14.67
CA ASP A 347 14.27 22.24 -15.70
C ASP A 347 14.34 21.63 -17.12
N GLY A 348 13.45 20.67 -17.41
CA GLY A 348 13.38 19.93 -18.67
C GLY A 348 14.26 18.65 -18.75
N ALA A 349 15.09 18.36 -17.75
CA ALA A 349 15.87 17.12 -17.67
C ALA A 349 15.11 16.03 -16.89
N ALA A 350 15.02 14.82 -17.44
CA ALA A 350 14.26 13.73 -16.82
C ALA A 350 14.80 13.35 -15.42
N CYS A 351 13.88 13.05 -14.50
CA CYS A 351 14.23 12.54 -13.18
C CYS A 351 14.74 11.10 -13.28
N ALA A 352 15.75 10.76 -12.49
CA ALA A 352 16.17 9.36 -12.32
C ALA A 352 15.14 8.58 -11.48
N GLY A 353 14.98 7.28 -11.73
CA GLY A 353 14.14 6.39 -10.91
C GLY A 353 12.67 6.32 -11.29
N LEU A 354 12.25 6.98 -12.38
CA LEU A 354 10.93 6.78 -12.97
C LEU A 354 10.87 5.49 -13.80
#